data_AF-A0A1I3BQR2-F1
#
_entry.id   AF-A0A1I3BQR2-F1
#
_cell.length_a   1.000
_cell.length_b   1.000
_cell.length_c   1.000
_cell.angle_alpha   90.00
_cell.angle_beta   90.00
_cell.angle_gamma   90.00
#
_symmetry.space_group_name_H-M   'P 1'
#
loop_
_entity.id
_entity.type
_entity.pdbx_description
1 polymer ?
#
loop_
_entity_poly.entity_id
_entity_poly.type
_entity_poly.pdbx_seq_one_letter_code
_entity_poly.pdbx_strand_id
1 'polypeptide(L)'
;MNEQSELSDLASALLRGLQGPPKRNKDYARVAEYAATIFGMSVHDISPKSFHENVNDIMIFFKGFVKYCGSAVGLTDDECADAFEVFFVEITGLPHQDGAMTFSVLDRMAKTPEGIALIEAGQLAAYDCQEGNITKATAALGKALGI
;
A
#
# COMPACT_ATOMS: atom_id res chain seq x y z
N MET A 1 -8.95 -10.49 19.40
CA MET A 1 -9.21 -10.74 17.97
C MET A 1 -10.16 -11.93 17.89
N ASN A 2 -11.21 -11.86 17.07
CA ASN A 2 -12.25 -12.91 17.00
C ASN A 2 -12.00 -13.76 15.75
N GLU A 3 -11.81 -15.08 15.91
CA GLU A 3 -11.49 -16.02 14.83
C GLU A 3 -12.51 -15.99 13.68
N GLN A 4 -13.78 -15.73 13.97
CA GLN A 4 -14.83 -15.57 12.94
C GLN A 4 -14.59 -14.37 12.02
N SER A 5 -14.04 -13.28 12.55
CA SER A 5 -13.71 -12.08 11.77
C SER A 5 -12.55 -12.36 10.82
N GLU A 6 -11.56 -13.14 11.25
CA GLU A 6 -10.39 -13.48 10.44
C GLU A 6 -10.74 -14.43 9.29
N LEU A 7 -11.61 -15.42 9.56
CA LEU A 7 -12.13 -16.31 8.54
C LEU A 7 -12.99 -15.57 7.51
N SER A 8 -13.74 -14.56 7.94
CA SER A 8 -14.52 -13.70 7.03
C SER A 8 -13.60 -12.86 6.15
N ASP A 9 -12.57 -12.21 6.71
CA ASP A 9 -11.61 -11.39 5.97
C ASP A 9 -10.85 -12.23 4.91
N LEU A 10 -10.44 -13.44 5.28
CA LEU A 10 -9.77 -14.38 4.37
C LEU A 10 -10.71 -14.87 3.25
N ALA A 11 -11.96 -15.21 3.58
CA ALA A 11 -12.95 -15.62 2.59
C ALA A 11 -13.26 -14.49 1.60
N SER A 12 -13.39 -13.26 2.08
CA SER A 12 -13.56 -12.08 1.24
C SER A 12 -12.35 -11.85 0.32
N ALA A 13 -11.12 -12.02 0.81
CA ALA A 13 -9.91 -11.92 0.00
C ALA A 13 -9.83 -13.00 -1.09
N LEU A 14 -10.16 -14.25 -0.75
CA LEU A 14 -10.24 -15.35 -1.73
C LEU A 14 -11.29 -15.09 -2.81
N LEU A 15 -12.46 -14.57 -2.42
CA LEU A 15 -13.51 -14.21 -3.37
C LEU A 15 -13.07 -13.08 -4.30
N ARG A 16 -12.34 -12.07 -3.79
CA ARG A 16 -11.76 -10.99 -4.63
C ARG A 16 -10.74 -11.55 -5.62
N GLY A 17 -9.82 -12.41 -5.20
CA GLY A 17 -8.84 -13.04 -6.09
C GLY A 17 -9.46 -13.86 -7.23
N LEU A 18 -10.70 -14.37 -7.05
CA LEU A 18 -11.47 -15.07 -8.07
C LEU A 18 -12.26 -14.15 -9.01
N GLN A 19 -12.48 -12.88 -8.64
CA GLN A 19 -13.25 -11.91 -9.44
C GLN A 19 -12.43 -11.31 -10.59
N GLY A 20 -11.13 -11.60 -10.67
CA GLY A 20 -10.22 -11.03 -11.65
C GLY A 20 -9.87 -9.57 -11.32
N PRO A 21 -8.88 -8.98 -12.03
CA PRO A 21 -8.39 -7.66 -11.70
C PRO A 21 -9.51 -6.61 -11.78
N PRO A 22 -9.46 -5.55 -10.94
CA PRO A 22 -10.47 -4.51 -10.93
C PRO A 22 -10.65 -3.87 -12.31
N LYS A 23 -11.88 -3.46 -12.64
CA LYS A 23 -12.21 -2.83 -13.93
C LYS A 23 -11.52 -1.48 -14.04
N ARG A 24 -10.55 -1.35 -14.97
CA ARG A 24 -9.73 -0.15 -15.22
C ARG A 24 -10.54 1.16 -15.20
N ASN A 25 -10.49 1.87 -14.07
CA ASN A 25 -10.69 3.31 -13.97
C ASN A 25 -9.31 3.99 -14.15
N LYS A 26 -9.27 5.04 -14.98
CA LYS A 26 -8.02 5.74 -15.33
C LYS A 26 -7.38 6.41 -14.10
N ASP A 27 -8.19 6.79 -13.12
CA ASP A 27 -7.72 7.57 -11.98
C ASP A 27 -6.97 6.69 -10.96
N TYR A 28 -7.48 5.49 -10.62
CA TYR A 28 -6.72 4.59 -9.76
C TYR A 28 -5.43 4.09 -10.41
N ALA A 29 -5.41 3.90 -11.74
CA ALA A 29 -4.20 3.45 -12.44
C ALA A 29 -3.10 4.51 -12.37
N ARG A 30 -3.46 5.79 -12.48
CA ARG A 30 -2.53 6.91 -12.30
C ARG A 30 -2.02 7.03 -10.88
N VAL A 31 -2.88 6.81 -9.88
CA VAL A 31 -2.47 6.79 -8.47
C VAL A 31 -1.47 5.66 -8.22
N ALA A 32 -1.72 4.46 -8.78
CA ALA A 32 -0.82 3.33 -8.65
C ALA A 32 0.56 3.60 -9.28
N GLU A 33 0.61 4.12 -10.51
CA GLU A 33 1.85 4.48 -11.22
C GLU A 33 2.64 5.56 -10.45
N TYR A 34 1.94 6.56 -9.91
CA TYR A 34 2.55 7.59 -9.09
C TYR A 34 3.16 7.01 -7.81
N ALA A 35 2.41 6.15 -7.10
CA ALA A 35 2.91 5.47 -5.91
C ALA A 35 4.12 4.56 -6.22
N ALA A 36 4.12 3.87 -7.36
CA ALA A 36 5.24 3.03 -7.82
C ALA A 36 6.52 3.87 -8.05
N THR A 37 6.37 5.08 -8.60
CA THR A 37 7.48 6.02 -8.77
C THR A 37 8.08 6.42 -7.42
N ILE A 38 7.23 6.84 -6.47
CA ILE A 38 7.69 7.24 -5.14
C ILE A 38 8.27 6.03 -4.38
N PHE A 39 7.70 4.84 -4.54
CA PHE A 39 8.26 3.59 -4.01
C PHE A 39 9.69 3.37 -4.47
N GLY A 40 9.94 3.41 -5.79
CA GLY A 40 11.28 3.25 -6.34
C GLY A 40 12.29 4.24 -5.76
N MET A 41 11.88 5.50 -5.56
CA MET A 41 12.72 6.53 -4.95
C MET A 41 12.97 6.28 -3.46
N SER A 42 11.94 5.89 -2.70
CA SER A 42 12.03 5.66 -1.26
C SER A 42 12.87 4.45 -0.89
N VAL A 43 12.88 3.40 -1.72
CA VAL A 43 13.61 2.15 -1.43
C VAL A 43 15.01 2.12 -2.02
N HIS A 44 15.37 3.09 -2.87
CA HIS A 44 16.68 3.13 -3.55
C HIS A 44 17.87 3.10 -2.56
N ASP A 45 17.74 3.79 -1.43
CA ASP A 45 18.80 3.89 -0.43
C ASP A 45 18.66 2.88 0.73
N ILE A 46 17.65 2.01 0.66
CA ILE A 46 17.43 0.95 1.64
C ILE A 46 18.27 -0.28 1.26
N SER A 47 19.06 -0.80 2.21
CA SER A 47 19.85 -2.00 1.96
C SER A 47 18.94 -3.19 1.60
N PRO A 48 19.36 -4.13 0.73
CA PRO A 48 18.52 -5.30 0.38
C PRO A 48 18.09 -6.11 1.61
N LYS A 49 18.97 -6.24 2.61
CA LYS A 49 18.65 -6.92 3.86
C LYS A 49 17.53 -6.20 4.62
N SER A 50 17.67 -4.88 4.81
CA SER A 50 16.66 -4.06 5.48
C SER A 50 15.34 -4.07 4.71
N PHE A 51 15.38 -4.04 3.38
CA PHE A 51 14.20 -4.15 2.54
C PHE A 51 13.46 -5.47 2.81
N HIS A 52 14.17 -6.60 2.77
CA HIS A 52 13.58 -7.92 3.01
C HIS A 52 13.00 -8.09 4.42
N GLU A 53 13.65 -7.53 5.44
CA GLU A 53 13.18 -7.58 6.82
C GLU A 53 11.90 -6.73 7.04
N ASN A 54 11.64 -5.73 6.18
CA ASN A 54 10.58 -4.74 6.36
C ASN A 54 9.52 -4.73 5.25
N VAL A 55 9.45 -5.76 4.37
CA VAL A 55 8.56 -5.75 3.19
C VAL A 55 7.11 -5.43 3.55
N ASN A 56 6.56 -6.05 4.60
CA ASN A 56 5.17 -5.81 5.00
C ASN A 56 4.96 -4.37 5.48
N ASP A 57 5.89 -3.84 6.26
CA ASP A 57 5.80 -2.48 6.80
C ASP A 57 5.92 -1.42 5.70
N ILE A 58 6.78 -1.67 4.71
CA ILE A 58 6.87 -0.86 3.48
C ILE A 58 5.53 -0.89 2.74
N MET A 59 4.92 -2.07 2.57
CA MET A 59 3.62 -2.16 1.89
C MET A 59 2.50 -1.45 2.65
N ILE A 60 2.47 -1.54 3.99
CA ILE A 60 1.49 -0.82 4.82
C ILE A 60 1.69 0.69 4.71
N PHE A 61 2.94 1.17 4.73
CA PHE A 61 3.24 2.57 4.47
C PHE A 61 2.67 3.02 3.12
N PHE A 62 2.93 2.26 2.04
CA PHE A 62 2.43 2.60 0.71
C PHE A 62 0.92 2.45 0.56
N LYS A 63 0.26 1.60 1.36
CA LYS A 63 -1.20 1.58 1.46
C LYS A 63 -1.75 2.93 1.95
N GLY A 64 -1.10 3.53 2.95
CA GLY A 64 -1.44 4.87 3.45
C GLY A 64 -1.21 5.94 2.39
N PHE A 65 -0.07 5.88 1.71
CA PHE A 65 0.29 6.80 0.63
C PHE A 65 -0.76 6.77 -0.50
N VAL A 66 -1.07 5.58 -1.03
CA VAL A 66 -2.06 5.37 -2.09
C VAL A 66 -3.44 5.85 -1.66
N LYS A 67 -3.85 5.55 -0.41
CA LYS A 67 -5.14 6.00 0.12
C LYS A 67 -5.25 7.54 0.08
N TYR A 68 -4.22 8.25 0.52
CA TYR A 68 -4.22 9.72 0.50
C TYR A 68 -4.33 10.25 -0.92
N CYS A 69 -3.49 9.77 -1.84
CA CYS A 69 -3.50 10.20 -3.23
C CYS A 69 -4.85 9.91 -3.92
N GLY A 70 -5.42 8.74 -3.68
CA GLY A 70 -6.74 8.37 -4.21
C GLY A 70 -7.85 9.29 -3.69
N SER A 71 -7.88 9.52 -2.38
CA SER A 71 -8.84 10.44 -1.76
C SER A 71 -8.70 11.86 -2.29
N ALA A 72 -7.48 12.34 -2.53
CA ALA A 72 -7.21 13.68 -3.06
C ALA A 72 -7.76 13.89 -4.48
N VAL A 73 -7.89 12.82 -5.27
CA VAL A 73 -8.48 12.86 -6.62
C VAL A 73 -9.94 12.39 -6.66
N GLY A 74 -10.57 12.19 -5.50
CA GLY A 74 -11.99 11.87 -5.37
C GLY A 74 -12.34 10.39 -5.47
N LEU A 75 -11.37 9.48 -5.33
CA LEU A 75 -11.65 8.05 -5.25
C LEU A 75 -12.33 7.69 -3.93
N THR A 76 -13.25 6.73 -3.99
CA THR A 76 -13.82 6.08 -2.80
C THR A 76 -12.79 5.22 -2.08
N ASP A 77 -13.07 4.80 -0.84
CA ASP A 77 -12.19 3.89 -0.09
C ASP A 77 -11.98 2.55 -0.84
N ASP A 78 -13.03 2.03 -1.50
CA ASP A 78 -12.93 0.81 -2.32
C ASP A 78 -12.04 1.03 -3.55
N GLU A 79 -12.19 2.14 -4.25
CA GLU A 79 -11.32 2.48 -5.39
C GLU A 79 -9.87 2.76 -4.97
N CYS A 80 -9.64 3.27 -3.76
CA CYS A 80 -8.30 3.39 -3.19
C CYS A 80 -7.68 2.01 -2.89
N ALA A 81 -8.49 1.05 -2.46
CA ALA A 81 -8.04 -0.33 -2.28
C ALA A 81 -7.69 -0.98 -3.62
N ASP A 82 -8.50 -0.76 -4.66
CA ASP A 82 -8.21 -1.19 -6.03
C ASP A 82 -6.92 -0.54 -6.56
N ALA A 83 -6.71 0.75 -6.30
CA ALA A 83 -5.47 1.46 -6.66
C ALA A 83 -4.24 0.81 -6.00
N PHE A 84 -4.36 0.48 -4.70
CA PHE A 84 -3.28 -0.15 -3.96
C PHE A 84 -3.00 -1.57 -4.48
N GLU A 85 -4.02 -2.31 -4.90
CA GLU A 85 -3.87 -3.63 -5.51
C GLU A 85 -3.12 -3.58 -6.83
N VAL A 86 -3.44 -2.60 -7.69
CA VAL A 86 -2.71 -2.39 -8.93
C VAL A 86 -1.24 -2.04 -8.66
N PHE A 87 -1.00 -1.10 -7.73
CA PHE A 87 0.36 -0.76 -7.29
C PHE A 87 1.12 -1.99 -6.81
N PHE A 88 0.50 -2.79 -5.94
CA PHE A 88 1.13 -3.96 -5.34
C PHE A 88 1.52 -5.00 -6.39
N VAL A 89 0.61 -5.31 -7.32
CA VAL A 89 0.90 -6.24 -8.43
C VAL A 89 2.01 -5.70 -9.32
N GLU A 90 2.02 -4.39 -9.59
CA GLU A 90 3.04 -3.76 -10.41
C GLU A 90 4.45 -3.87 -9.81
N ILE A 91 4.60 -3.61 -8.51
CA ILE A 91 5.92 -3.65 -7.86
C ILE A 91 6.40 -5.06 -7.52
N THR A 92 5.49 -6.01 -7.29
CA THR A 92 5.84 -7.39 -6.92
C THR A 92 5.90 -8.35 -8.10
N GLY A 93 5.22 -8.02 -9.21
CA GLY A 93 5.02 -8.93 -10.34
C GLY A 93 4.17 -10.15 -9.99
N LEU A 94 3.56 -10.21 -8.81
CA LEU A 94 2.76 -11.35 -8.38
C LEU A 94 1.46 -11.44 -9.21
N PRO A 95 1.01 -12.65 -9.57
CA PRO A 95 -0.32 -12.85 -10.12
C PRO A 95 -1.38 -12.28 -9.17
N HIS A 96 -2.43 -11.68 -9.72
CA HIS A 96 -3.50 -11.03 -8.94
C HIS A 96 -4.08 -11.93 -7.83
N GLN A 97 -4.23 -13.23 -8.09
CA GLN A 97 -4.71 -14.21 -7.11
C GLN A 97 -3.79 -14.34 -5.88
N ASP A 98 -2.47 -14.30 -6.08
CA ASP A 98 -1.48 -14.36 -5.00
C ASP A 98 -1.36 -12.99 -4.29
N GLY A 99 -1.61 -11.90 -5.02
CA GLY A 99 -1.80 -10.57 -4.47
C GLY A 99 -2.91 -10.51 -3.44
N ALA A 100 -4.12 -10.97 -3.80
CA ALA A 100 -5.30 -10.92 -2.92
C ALA A 100 -5.09 -11.63 -1.55
N MET A 101 -4.36 -12.75 -1.53
CA MET A 101 -3.98 -13.44 -0.29
C MET A 101 -3.05 -12.57 0.58
N THR A 102 -2.05 -11.95 -0.04
CA THR A 102 -1.10 -11.06 0.64
C THR A 102 -1.79 -9.81 1.20
N PHE A 103 -2.78 -9.27 0.49
CA PHE A 103 -3.64 -8.17 0.95
C PHE A 103 -4.32 -8.47 2.29
N SER A 104 -4.86 -9.68 2.48
CA SER A 104 -5.54 -10.05 3.73
C SER A 104 -4.60 -10.03 4.95
N VAL A 105 -3.32 -10.35 4.75
CA VAL A 105 -2.30 -10.29 5.80
C VAL A 105 -1.95 -8.84 6.11
N LEU A 106 -1.71 -8.04 5.06
CA LEU A 106 -1.43 -6.61 5.19
C LEU A 106 -2.58 -5.86 5.86
N ASP A 107 -3.83 -6.19 5.55
CA ASP A 107 -5.03 -5.59 6.15
C ASP A 107 -5.15 -5.87 7.65
N ARG A 108 -4.73 -7.05 8.09
CA ARG A 108 -4.68 -7.38 9.52
C ARG A 108 -3.54 -6.64 10.22
N MET A 109 -2.36 -6.60 9.62
CA MET A 109 -1.21 -5.87 10.16
C MET A 109 -1.49 -4.36 10.25
N ALA A 110 -2.17 -3.80 9.25
CA ALA A 110 -2.56 -2.39 9.24
C ALA A 110 -3.54 -2.00 10.38
N LYS A 111 -4.17 -2.97 11.05
CA LYS A 111 -5.06 -2.74 12.19
C LYS A 111 -4.31 -2.72 13.54
N THR A 112 -3.02 -3.06 13.59
CA THR A 112 -2.22 -2.93 14.83
C THR A 112 -1.78 -1.47 15.03
N PRO A 113 -1.37 -1.06 16.25
CA PRO A 113 -0.86 0.29 16.49
C PRO A 113 0.31 0.66 15.58
N GLU A 114 1.22 -0.28 15.33
CA GLU A 114 2.36 -0.12 14.42
C GLU A 114 1.89 0.07 12.98
N GLY A 115 0.95 -0.76 12.53
CA GLY A 115 0.34 -0.63 11.21
C GLY A 115 -0.39 0.70 11.00
N ILE A 116 -1.13 1.17 12.01
CA ILE A 116 -1.81 2.48 11.96
C ILE A 116 -0.77 3.61 11.83
N ALA A 117 0.30 3.57 12.62
CA ALA A 117 1.37 4.56 12.54
C ALA A 117 2.05 4.58 11.15
N LEU A 118 2.26 3.40 10.54
CA LEU A 118 2.79 3.29 9.18
C LEU A 118 1.83 3.87 8.13
N ILE A 119 0.52 3.63 8.27
CA ILE A 119 -0.51 4.22 7.40
C ILE A 119 -0.45 5.75 7.48
N GLU A 120 -0.42 6.31 8.69
CA GLU A 120 -0.35 7.76 8.91
C GLU A 120 0.95 8.35 8.35
N ALA A 121 2.08 7.67 8.53
CA ALA A 121 3.36 8.08 7.96
C ALA A 121 3.32 8.11 6.42
N GLY A 122 2.70 7.10 5.81
CA GLY A 122 2.50 7.05 4.36
C GLY A 122 1.61 8.18 3.83
N GLN A 123 0.52 8.48 4.54
CA GLN A 123 -0.36 9.61 4.20
C GLN A 123 0.37 10.96 4.31
N LEU A 124 1.18 11.14 5.37
CA LEU A 124 1.98 12.35 5.53
C LEU A 124 3.04 12.48 4.43
N ALA A 125 3.66 11.39 4.01
CA ALA A 125 4.59 11.41 2.89
C ALA A 125 3.88 11.78 1.57
N ALA A 126 2.66 11.30 1.33
CA ALA A 126 1.87 11.70 0.18
C ALA A 126 1.53 13.20 0.19
N TYR A 127 1.17 13.74 1.37
CA TYR A 127 0.99 15.17 1.56
C TYR A 127 2.27 15.96 1.28
N ASP A 128 3.41 15.53 1.83
CA ASP A 128 4.70 16.17 1.58
C ASP A 128 5.05 16.18 0.08
N CYS A 129 4.77 15.10 -0.65
CA CYS A 129 4.94 15.09 -2.11
C CYS A 129 4.05 16.13 -2.81
N GLN A 130 2.79 16.25 -2.39
CA GLN A 130 1.85 17.22 -2.97
C GLN A 130 2.30 18.67 -2.76
N GLU A 131 2.95 18.96 -1.62
CA GLU A 131 3.57 20.25 -1.33
C GLU A 131 4.92 20.46 -2.04
N GLY A 132 5.35 19.51 -2.89
CA GLY A 132 6.62 19.57 -3.62
C GLY A 132 7.85 19.15 -2.80
N ASN A 133 7.67 18.65 -1.58
CA ASN A 133 8.74 18.23 -0.67
C ASN A 133 9.17 16.77 -0.91
N ILE A 134 9.50 16.43 -2.16
CA ILE A 134 9.79 15.05 -2.57
C ILE A 134 10.89 14.40 -1.73
N THR A 135 11.99 15.11 -1.44
CA THR A 135 13.09 14.58 -0.60
C THR A 135 12.63 14.18 0.80
N LYS A 136 11.71 14.94 1.40
CA LYS A 136 11.17 14.65 2.72
C LYS A 136 10.25 13.43 2.66
N ALA A 137 9.42 13.34 1.63
CA ALA A 137 8.52 12.21 1.42
C ALA A 137 9.26 10.90 1.19
N THR A 138 10.33 10.89 0.38
CA THR A 138 11.09 9.66 0.11
C THR A 138 11.91 9.20 1.32
N ALA A 139 12.40 10.15 2.13
CA ALA A 139 13.08 9.85 3.40
C ALA A 139 12.13 9.37 4.52
N ALA A 140 10.83 9.66 4.42
CA ALA A 140 9.84 9.34 5.44
C ALA A 140 9.71 7.82 5.67
N LEU A 141 9.90 7.02 4.61
CA LEU A 141 9.89 5.56 4.73
C LEU A 141 11.00 5.06 5.66
N GLY A 142 12.26 5.44 5.40
CA GLY A 142 13.39 5.03 6.23
C GLY A 142 13.19 5.43 7.70
N LYS A 143 12.73 6.66 7.93
CA LYS A 143 12.36 7.14 9.26
C LYS A 143 11.27 6.30 9.93
N ALA A 144 10.23 5.92 9.20
CA ALA A 144 9.14 5.10 9.72
C ALA A 144 9.60 3.67 10.08
N LEU A 145 10.58 3.16 9.34
CA LEU A 145 11.20 1.84 9.58
C LEU A 145 12.34 1.89 10.63
N GLY A 146 12.77 3.08 11.05
CA GLY A 146 13.88 3.25 12.01
C GLY A 146 15.27 2.93 11.43
N ILE A 147 15.45 3.15 10.12
CA ILE A 147 16.71 2.90 9.38
C ILE A 147 17.32 4.17 8.79
#